data_AF-A0A972GFS4-F1
#
_entry.id   AF-A0A972GFS4-F1
#
_cell.length_a   1.000
_cell.length_b   1.000
_cell.length_c   1.000
_cell.angle_alpha   90.00
_cell.angle_beta   90.00
_cell.angle_gamma   90.00
#
_symmetry.space_group_name_H-M   'P 1'
#
loop_
_entity.id
_entity.type
_entity.pdbx_description
1 polymer ?
#
loop_
_entity_poly.entity_id
_entity_poly.type
_entity_poly.pdbx_seq_one_letter_code
_entity_poly.pdbx_strand_id
1 'polypeptide(L)'
;MPRVLLLIAMLIGTVLLTQCGLLPLPIPSAPPFPTVGPVQRISGNASRTMAVIQSSTNCAEIGEMVTFTASFTNTATYPVTITTEPVMDIVLSPSNWTAGDDPALVQHWSESDQYPTEFPTVAQPNEVWTYQWRWQADAIYHQPDVYDMRVQLIMGEIQLQGSSVPSGGHELGIGVGAIPLPGGGAVECYELERALQP
;
A
#
# COMPACT_ATOMS: atom_id res chain seq x y z
N MET A 1 -47.08 5.97 -56.63
CA MET A 1 -47.35 4.67 -55.99
C MET A 1 -46.20 4.38 -55.03
N PRO A 2 -46.38 3.84 -53.81
CA PRO A 2 -47.53 3.78 -52.91
C PRO A 2 -47.25 4.38 -51.51
N ARG A 3 -48.32 4.51 -50.72
CA ARG A 3 -48.34 4.67 -49.26
C ARG A 3 -47.78 3.41 -48.58
N VAL A 4 -47.12 3.56 -47.43
CA VAL A 4 -47.24 2.59 -46.33
C VAL A 4 -47.41 3.34 -45.01
N LEU A 5 -48.59 3.13 -44.43
CA LEU A 5 -49.01 3.35 -43.05
C LEU A 5 -48.60 2.12 -42.23
N LEU A 6 -48.23 2.25 -40.95
CA LEU A 6 -48.61 1.40 -39.80
C LEU A 6 -47.70 1.81 -38.60
N LEU A 7 -48.23 2.26 -37.45
CA LEU A 7 -48.82 1.47 -36.34
C LEU A 7 -47.80 0.46 -35.75
N ILE A 8 -47.69 0.16 -34.44
CA ILE A 8 -48.33 0.55 -33.18
C ILE A 8 -47.57 -0.23 -32.08
N ALA A 9 -47.72 0.21 -30.82
CA ALA A 9 -47.67 -0.56 -29.57
C ALA A 9 -46.33 -1.06 -28.97
N MET A 10 -46.10 -0.52 -27.76
CA MET A 10 -46.07 -1.25 -26.49
C MET A 10 -45.51 -2.67 -26.50
N LEU A 11 -44.42 -2.84 -25.76
CA LEU A 11 -44.23 -4.04 -24.93
C LEU A 11 -44.16 -3.63 -23.46
N ILE A 12 -45.14 -4.16 -22.74
CA ILE A 12 -45.26 -4.19 -21.28
C ILE A 12 -44.39 -5.33 -20.76
N GLY A 13 -43.71 -5.08 -19.64
CA GLY A 13 -43.44 -6.08 -18.61
C GLY A 13 -42.11 -6.81 -18.72
N THR A 14 -41.23 -6.62 -17.73
CA THR A 14 -41.00 -7.62 -16.67
C THR A 14 -40.18 -6.95 -15.56
N VAL A 15 -40.76 -6.85 -14.37
CA VAL A 15 -40.04 -6.64 -13.11
C VAL A 15 -39.67 -8.02 -12.60
N LEU A 16 -38.39 -8.31 -12.33
CA LEU A 16 -37.97 -9.12 -11.18
C LEU A 16 -36.43 -9.09 -10.98
N LEU A 17 -36.06 -8.57 -9.81
CA LEU A 17 -35.06 -9.09 -8.86
C LEU A 17 -33.55 -9.07 -9.17
N THR A 18 -32.87 -8.26 -8.34
CA THR A 18 -31.57 -8.52 -7.68
C THR A 18 -30.35 -8.81 -8.55
N GLN A 19 -29.46 -7.84 -8.60
CA GLN A 19 -28.09 -8.02 -8.11
C GLN A 19 -27.51 -6.65 -7.74
N CYS A 20 -27.20 -6.47 -6.45
CA CYS A 20 -26.24 -5.47 -6.01
C CYS A 20 -24.91 -5.82 -6.66
N GLY A 21 -24.68 -5.29 -7.86
CA GLY A 21 -23.36 -5.27 -8.48
C GLY A 21 -22.51 -4.29 -7.70
N LEU A 22 -21.76 -4.79 -6.72
CA LEU A 22 -20.53 -4.15 -6.27
C LEU A 22 -19.66 -4.03 -7.52
N LEU A 23 -19.68 -2.85 -8.15
CA LEU A 23 -18.69 -2.50 -9.16
C LEU A 23 -17.31 -2.66 -8.50
N PRO A 24 -16.38 -3.42 -9.08
CA PRO A 24 -15.00 -3.37 -8.65
C PRO A 24 -14.55 -1.91 -8.80
N LEU A 25 -14.14 -1.28 -7.70
CA LEU A 25 -13.53 0.03 -7.75
C LEU A 25 -12.36 -0.03 -8.74
N PRO A 26 -12.21 0.95 -9.64
CA PRO A 26 -11.08 0.97 -10.55
C PRO A 26 -9.80 0.99 -9.72
N ILE A 27 -8.94 -0.01 -9.92
CA ILE A 27 -7.55 0.06 -9.48
C ILE A 27 -6.94 1.22 -10.27
N PRO A 28 -6.51 2.33 -9.65
CA PRO A 28 -5.91 3.42 -10.41
C PRO A 28 -4.58 2.93 -11.00
N SER A 29 -4.53 2.88 -12.34
CA SER A 29 -3.37 2.48 -13.15
C SER A 29 -2.46 3.69 -13.48
N ALA A 30 -2.15 4.48 -12.46
CA ALA A 30 -1.12 5.52 -12.46
C ALA A 30 -0.65 5.69 -11.01
N PRO A 31 0.64 6.00 -10.75
CA PRO A 31 1.04 6.40 -9.40
C PRO A 31 0.18 7.60 -8.99
N PRO A 32 -0.44 7.57 -7.80
CA PRO A 32 -1.26 8.69 -7.35
C PRO A 32 -0.40 9.94 -7.37
N PHE A 33 -0.95 11.06 -7.85
CA PHE A 33 -0.35 12.37 -7.62
C PHE A 33 0.04 12.49 -6.14
N PRO A 34 1.16 13.17 -5.82
CA PRO A 34 1.47 13.45 -4.43
C PRO A 34 0.31 14.23 -3.81
N THR A 35 -0.23 13.66 -2.73
CA THR A 35 -1.20 14.29 -1.85
C THR A 35 -0.49 14.64 -0.54
N VAL A 36 -1.20 15.22 0.41
CA VAL A 36 -0.72 15.47 1.78
C VAL A 36 -1.42 14.51 2.76
N GLY A 37 -1.99 13.44 2.21
CA GLY A 37 -2.92 12.56 2.90
C GLY A 37 -2.32 11.20 3.22
N PRO A 38 -2.95 10.45 4.12
CA PRO A 38 -2.54 9.08 4.37
C PRO A 38 -2.66 8.27 3.07
N VAL A 39 -1.61 7.52 2.77
CA VAL A 39 -1.58 6.60 1.63
C VAL A 39 -1.57 5.17 2.17
N GLN A 40 -2.35 4.30 1.55
CA GLN A 40 -2.43 2.89 1.95
C GLN A 40 -2.37 1.98 0.73
N ARG A 41 -1.76 0.81 0.93
CA ARG A 41 -1.73 -0.28 -0.04
C ARG A 41 -2.07 -1.56 0.69
N ILE A 42 -3.06 -2.26 0.13
CA ILE A 42 -3.54 -3.54 0.64
C ILE A 42 -2.94 -4.63 -0.24
N SER A 43 -2.58 -5.73 0.40
CA SER A 43 -2.29 -6.97 -0.30
C SER A 43 -3.02 -8.18 0.25
N GLY A 44 -3.33 -9.10 -0.66
CA GLY A 44 -3.64 -10.48 -0.30
C GLY A 44 -2.38 -11.31 -0.49
N ASN A 45 -1.84 -11.85 0.61
CA ASN A 45 -0.79 -12.86 0.56
C ASN A 45 -1.44 -14.23 0.74
N ALA A 46 -1.41 -15.06 -0.30
CA ALA A 46 -2.17 -16.31 -0.39
C ALA A 46 -3.70 -16.12 -0.21
N SER A 47 -4.52 -17.06 -0.67
CA SER A 47 -6.00 -16.89 -0.68
C SER A 47 -6.67 -16.74 0.71
N ARG A 48 -5.89 -16.66 1.80
CA ARG A 48 -6.34 -16.75 3.21
C ARG A 48 -5.56 -15.87 4.19
N THR A 49 -4.68 -14.96 3.74
CA THR A 49 -4.12 -13.92 4.61
C THR A 49 -4.12 -12.56 3.91
N MET A 50 -4.11 -11.49 4.69
CA MET A 50 -4.11 -10.12 4.20
C MET A 50 -3.03 -9.33 4.94
N ALA A 51 -2.23 -8.56 4.21
CA ALA A 51 -1.22 -7.68 4.76
C ALA A 51 -1.40 -6.28 4.18
N VAL A 52 -1.39 -5.26 5.04
CA VAL A 52 -1.68 -3.87 4.69
C VAL A 52 -0.55 -3.01 5.21
N ILE A 53 -0.09 -2.07 4.38
CA ILE A 53 0.78 -1.00 4.82
C ILE A 53 0.14 0.35 4.52
N GLN A 54 0.22 1.24 5.49
CA GLN A 54 -0.27 2.60 5.44
C GLN A 54 0.81 3.55 5.92
N SER A 55 0.86 4.73 5.35
CA SER A 55 1.62 5.87 5.84
C SER A 55 0.68 7.00 6.28
N SER A 56 1.10 7.79 7.27
CA SER A 56 0.40 9.00 7.70
C SER A 56 0.36 10.09 6.61
N THR A 57 1.33 10.09 5.71
CA THR A 57 1.45 11.04 4.59
C THR A 57 2.07 10.37 3.36
N ASN A 58 1.90 10.94 2.18
CA ASN A 58 2.66 10.58 0.98
C ASN A 58 3.68 11.64 0.53
N CYS A 59 3.88 12.68 1.34
CA CYS A 59 4.94 13.67 1.18
C CYS A 59 5.42 14.08 2.58
N ALA A 60 6.72 14.09 2.83
CA ALA A 60 7.28 14.54 4.09
C ALA A 60 8.47 15.47 3.87
N GLU A 61 8.55 16.55 4.64
CA GLU A 61 9.75 17.38 4.67
C GLU A 61 10.91 16.66 5.35
N ILE A 62 12.15 16.99 4.96
CA ILE A 62 13.33 16.43 5.64
C ILE A 62 13.27 16.81 7.13
N GLY A 63 13.41 15.80 8.00
CA GLY A 63 13.32 15.93 9.45
C GLY A 63 11.90 15.77 10.02
N GLU A 64 10.86 15.68 9.18
CA GLU A 64 9.49 15.43 9.62
C GLU A 64 9.30 13.98 10.09
N MET A 65 8.41 13.76 11.06
CA MET A 65 8.08 12.42 11.53
C MET A 65 6.94 11.81 10.71
N VAL A 66 7.22 10.70 10.03
CA VAL A 66 6.24 9.90 9.30
C VAL A 66 5.91 8.65 10.13
N THR A 67 4.62 8.31 10.21
CA THR A 67 4.18 7.08 10.86
C THR A 67 3.73 6.07 9.83
N PHE A 68 4.41 4.93 9.78
CA PHE A 68 3.99 3.76 9.05
C PHE A 68 3.16 2.86 9.94
N THR A 69 2.04 2.35 9.44
CA THR A 69 1.21 1.35 10.09
C THR A 69 1.21 0.09 9.23
N ALA A 70 1.66 -1.02 9.79
CA ALA A 70 1.60 -2.33 9.17
C ALA A 70 0.56 -3.20 9.87
N SER A 71 -0.28 -3.86 9.10
CA SER A 71 -1.28 -4.78 9.62
C SER A 71 -1.23 -6.12 8.90
N PHE A 72 -1.39 -7.19 9.67
CA PHE A 72 -1.55 -8.55 9.18
C PHE A 72 -2.89 -9.10 9.66
N THR A 73 -3.56 -9.88 8.82
CA THR A 73 -4.81 -10.57 9.17
C THR A 73 -4.78 -11.98 8.64
N ASN A 74 -5.02 -12.95 9.53
CA ASN A 74 -5.30 -14.32 9.11
C ASN A 74 -6.78 -14.46 8.76
N THR A 75 -7.11 -14.56 7.47
CA THR A 75 -8.49 -14.77 7.01
C THR A 75 -8.82 -16.26 6.78
N ALA A 76 -7.92 -17.17 7.19
CA ALA A 76 -8.18 -18.60 7.22
C ALA A 76 -9.08 -18.99 8.39
N THR A 77 -9.70 -20.17 8.28
CA THR A 77 -10.46 -20.81 9.37
C THR A 77 -9.58 -21.63 10.33
N TYR A 78 -8.26 -21.61 10.14
CA TYR A 78 -7.27 -22.33 10.92
C TYR A 78 -6.06 -21.44 11.24
N PRO A 79 -5.25 -21.77 12.27
CA PRO A 79 -4.05 -21.00 12.58
C PRO A 79 -3.02 -21.06 11.46
N VAL A 80 -2.36 -19.93 11.18
CA VAL A 80 -1.24 -19.84 10.23
C VAL A 80 0.05 -19.56 10.97
N THR A 81 1.16 -20.13 10.51
CA THR A 81 2.47 -19.94 11.13
C THR A 81 3.39 -19.18 10.19
N ILE A 82 4.09 -18.18 10.70
CA ILE A 82 5.14 -17.45 9.99
C ILE A 82 6.47 -17.94 10.54
N THR A 83 7.34 -18.40 9.65
CA THR A 83 8.50 -19.25 10.03
C THR A 83 9.86 -18.60 9.86
N THR A 84 9.94 -17.47 9.16
CA THR A 84 11.20 -16.74 8.97
C THR A 84 11.17 -15.43 9.74
N GLU A 85 12.35 -15.03 10.21
CA GLU A 85 12.57 -13.70 10.77
C GLU A 85 13.11 -12.75 9.69
N PRO A 86 12.70 -11.46 9.70
CA PRO A 86 11.65 -10.88 10.54
C PRO A 86 10.25 -11.42 10.17
N VAL A 87 9.36 -11.56 11.16
CA VAL A 87 7.98 -12.04 10.94
C VAL A 87 7.21 -11.08 10.03
N MET A 88 7.46 -9.79 10.22
CA MET A 88 6.94 -8.67 9.46
C MET A 88 7.98 -7.57 9.49
N ASP A 89 8.20 -6.89 8.38
CA ASP A 89 9.15 -5.79 8.28
C ASP A 89 8.66 -4.71 7.32
N ILE A 90 8.98 -3.46 7.64
CA ILE A 90 8.82 -2.33 6.74
C ILE A 90 10.21 -1.94 6.26
N VAL A 91 10.43 -2.00 4.96
CA VAL A 91 11.71 -1.70 4.33
C VAL A 91 11.61 -0.40 3.56
N LEU A 92 12.44 0.56 3.91
CA LEU A 92 12.61 1.82 3.18
C LEU A 92 13.81 1.71 2.27
N SER A 93 13.68 2.16 1.03
CA SER A 93 14.77 2.20 0.05
C SER A 93 14.52 3.35 -0.94
N PRO A 94 15.57 3.89 -1.58
CA PRO A 94 15.37 4.72 -2.75
C PRO A 94 14.58 3.97 -3.83
N SER A 95 13.67 4.61 -4.55
CA SER A 95 12.87 3.91 -5.56
C SER A 95 13.68 3.44 -6.78
N ASN A 96 14.87 4.00 -7.00
CA ASN A 96 15.85 3.53 -7.98
C ASN A 96 16.83 2.48 -7.44
N TRP A 97 16.68 2.05 -6.18
CA TRP A 97 17.59 1.08 -5.57
C TRP A 97 17.48 -0.30 -6.22
N THR A 98 18.64 -0.91 -6.41
CA THR A 98 18.84 -2.25 -6.96
C THR A 98 19.75 -3.07 -6.04
N ALA A 99 19.67 -4.41 -6.14
CA ALA A 99 20.39 -5.34 -5.25
C ALA A 99 21.94 -5.28 -5.32
N GLY A 100 22.52 -4.33 -6.06
CA GLY A 100 23.96 -4.05 -6.08
C GLY A 100 24.34 -2.65 -5.55
N ASP A 101 23.36 -1.83 -5.18
CA ASP A 101 23.58 -0.51 -4.61
C ASP A 101 23.98 -0.58 -3.13
N ASP A 102 24.40 0.55 -2.58
CA ASP A 102 24.84 0.64 -1.18
C ASP A 102 23.71 0.19 -0.23
N PRO A 103 23.90 -0.88 0.57
CA PRO A 103 22.89 -1.35 1.52
C PRO A 103 22.61 -0.32 2.62
N ALA A 104 23.51 0.64 2.88
CA ALA A 104 23.29 1.70 3.87
C ALA A 104 22.14 2.65 3.48
N LEU A 105 21.68 2.61 2.24
CA LEU A 105 20.50 3.35 1.77
C LEU A 105 19.19 2.64 2.08
N VAL A 106 19.24 1.42 2.64
CA VAL A 106 18.06 0.65 3.00
C VAL A 106 17.90 0.68 4.52
N GLN A 107 16.69 0.96 4.99
CA GLN A 107 16.37 0.92 6.42
C GLN A 107 15.28 -0.12 6.67
N HIS A 108 15.49 -0.90 7.72
CA HIS A 108 14.58 -1.95 8.16
C HIS A 108 13.93 -1.56 9.48
N TRP A 109 12.60 -1.64 9.57
CA TRP A 109 11.91 -1.47 10.85
C TRP A 109 12.37 -2.53 11.87
N SER A 110 12.65 -3.74 11.41
CA SER A 110 13.20 -4.85 12.22
C SER A 110 14.55 -4.58 12.87
N GLU A 111 15.31 -3.59 12.38
CA GLU A 111 16.59 -3.16 12.94
C GLU A 111 16.44 -1.97 13.91
N SER A 112 15.23 -1.43 14.06
CA SER A 112 14.94 -0.29 14.92
C SER A 112 14.63 -0.69 16.37
N ASP A 113 14.76 0.27 17.29
CA ASP A 113 14.33 0.14 18.68
C ASP A 113 12.81 0.08 18.87
N GLN A 114 12.04 0.37 17.81
CA GLN A 114 10.58 0.28 17.77
C GLN A 114 10.09 -1.09 17.31
N TYR A 115 10.98 -2.03 16.96
CA TYR A 115 10.58 -3.39 16.64
C TYR A 115 10.15 -4.14 17.91
N PRO A 116 9.01 -4.87 17.90
CA PRO A 116 8.59 -5.64 19.07
C PRO A 116 9.63 -6.68 19.47
N THR A 117 9.98 -6.73 20.76
CA THR A 117 10.89 -7.76 21.31
C THR A 117 10.28 -9.16 21.25
N GLU A 118 8.95 -9.24 21.29
CA GLU A 118 8.19 -10.47 21.09
C GLU A 118 7.24 -10.26 19.92
N PHE A 119 7.48 -10.98 18.82
CA PHE A 119 6.62 -10.97 17.65
C PHE A 119 5.88 -12.32 17.58
N PRO A 120 4.54 -12.35 17.57
CA PRO A 120 3.80 -13.59 17.46
C PRO A 120 4.10 -14.25 16.10
N THR A 121 4.39 -15.55 16.12
CA THR A 121 4.65 -16.33 14.91
C THR A 121 3.45 -17.17 14.48
N VAL A 122 2.41 -17.27 15.30
CA VAL A 122 1.19 -18.03 15.02
C VAL A 122 -0.02 -17.12 15.14
N ALA A 123 -0.71 -16.87 14.02
CA ALA A 123 -1.95 -16.11 14.01
C ALA A 123 -3.15 -17.05 14.00
N GLN A 124 -4.03 -16.90 14.98
CA GLN A 124 -5.31 -17.59 15.09
C GLN A 124 -6.28 -17.15 13.97
N PRO A 125 -7.33 -17.93 13.68
CA PRO A 125 -8.36 -17.54 12.71
C PRO A 125 -8.94 -16.16 13.00
N ASN A 126 -8.97 -15.28 12.00
CA ASN A 126 -9.42 -13.88 12.07
C ASN A 126 -8.61 -12.98 13.01
N GLU A 127 -7.46 -13.43 13.49
CA GLU A 127 -6.57 -12.60 14.28
C GLU A 127 -5.97 -11.48 13.42
N VAL A 128 -5.93 -10.28 13.99
CA VAL A 128 -5.35 -9.10 13.37
C VAL A 128 -4.19 -8.63 14.24
N TRP A 129 -3.04 -8.44 13.61
CA TRP A 129 -1.89 -7.78 14.21
C TRP A 129 -1.70 -6.43 13.57
N THR A 130 -1.45 -5.40 14.37
CA THR A 130 -1.22 -4.04 13.88
C THR A 130 -0.07 -3.43 14.66
N TYR A 131 0.90 -2.87 13.93
CA TYR A 131 2.08 -2.26 14.47
C TYR A 131 2.37 -0.93 13.79
N GLN A 132 3.14 -0.09 14.47
CA GLN A 132 3.52 1.22 13.97
C GLN A 132 5.02 1.42 14.06
N TRP A 133 5.57 2.06 13.04
CA TRP A 133 6.95 2.54 13.01
C TRP A 133 6.96 4.03 12.77
N ARG A 134 7.57 4.78 13.69
CA ARG A 134 7.81 6.22 13.51
C ARG A 134 9.20 6.41 12.94
N TRP A 135 9.25 6.97 11.74
CA TRP A 135 10.47 7.23 11.00
C TRP A 135 10.64 8.74 10.81
N GLN A 136 11.87 9.23 10.96
CA GLN A 136 12.19 10.63 10.66
C GLN A 136 12.66 10.73 9.22
N ALA A 137 12.03 11.60 8.43
CA ALA A 137 12.32 11.78 7.03
C ALA A 137 13.80 12.16 6.81
N ASP A 138 14.55 11.27 6.20
CA ASP A 138 15.99 11.40 6.03
C ASP A 138 16.34 11.96 4.65
N ALA A 139 17.31 12.87 4.62
CA ALA A 139 17.82 13.48 3.40
C ALA A 139 18.41 12.46 2.42
N ILE A 140 18.82 11.26 2.86
CA ILE A 140 19.29 10.20 1.95
C ILE A 140 18.24 9.77 0.92
N TYR A 141 16.95 9.97 1.21
CA TYR A 141 15.84 9.64 0.31
C TYR A 141 15.34 10.85 -0.50
N HIS A 142 15.91 12.03 -0.28
CA HIS A 142 15.63 13.19 -1.11
C HIS A 142 16.35 13.04 -2.45
N GLN A 143 15.60 12.64 -3.49
CA GLN A 143 16.12 12.52 -4.84
C GLN A 143 15.37 13.46 -5.79
N PRO A 144 16.02 14.51 -6.33
CA PRO A 144 15.33 15.53 -7.14
C PRO A 144 14.84 14.99 -8.49
N ASP A 145 15.43 13.90 -8.98
CA ASP A 145 15.12 13.31 -10.30
C ASP A 145 14.29 12.03 -10.21
N VAL A 146 14.00 11.53 -9.01
CA VAL A 146 13.31 10.26 -8.84
C VAL A 146 12.04 10.47 -8.02
N TYR A 147 10.94 9.94 -8.55
CA TYR A 147 9.68 9.85 -7.83
C TYR A 147 9.92 8.93 -6.64
N ASP A 148 9.83 9.48 -5.43
CA ASP A 148 9.64 8.80 -4.16
C ASP A 148 10.73 7.90 -3.55
N MET A 149 10.69 7.82 -2.23
CA MET A 149 11.17 6.72 -1.42
C MET A 149 10.20 5.54 -1.58
N ARG A 150 10.76 4.37 -1.83
CA ARG A 150 10.06 3.11 -1.85
C ARG A 150 9.91 2.57 -0.43
N VAL A 151 8.68 2.22 -0.05
CA VAL A 151 8.35 1.59 1.23
C VAL A 151 7.70 0.24 0.95
N GLN A 152 8.32 -0.83 1.44
CA GLN A 152 7.85 -2.19 1.24
C GLN A 152 7.41 -2.84 2.55
N LEU A 153 6.25 -3.48 2.55
CA LEU A 153 5.89 -4.43 3.59
C LEU A 153 6.33 -5.83 3.17
N ILE A 154 7.20 -6.44 3.97
CA ILE A 154 7.66 -7.81 3.80
C ILE A 154 7.11 -8.64 4.96
N MET A 155 6.65 -9.85 4.67
CA MET A 155 6.28 -10.82 5.68
C MET A 155 7.28 -11.97 5.65
N GLY A 156 7.38 -12.69 6.75
CA GLY A 156 8.07 -13.98 6.73
C GLY A 156 7.32 -15.02 5.91
N GLU A 157 7.96 -16.17 5.70
CA GLU A 157 7.37 -17.31 5.01
C GLU A 157 6.15 -17.86 5.75
N ILE A 158 5.00 -17.87 5.08
CA ILE A 158 3.72 -18.31 5.64
C ILE A 158 3.53 -19.79 5.35
N GLN A 159 3.41 -20.59 6.41
CA GLN A 159 3.07 -22.00 6.36
C GLN A 159 1.55 -22.20 6.49
N LEU A 160 0.95 -22.75 5.44
CA LEU A 160 -0.47 -23.08 5.33
C LEU A 160 -0.62 -24.60 5.19
N GLN A 161 -1.05 -25.30 6.25
CA GLN A 161 -1.37 -26.75 6.21
C GLN A 161 -0.34 -27.61 5.46
N GLY A 162 0.97 -27.35 5.64
CA GLY A 162 2.06 -28.09 5.00
C GLY A 162 2.50 -27.56 3.62
N SER A 163 1.98 -26.42 3.17
CA SER A 163 2.47 -25.67 2.02
C SER A 163 3.07 -24.35 2.45
N SER A 164 4.19 -23.97 1.83
CA SER A 164 4.80 -22.66 1.98
C SER A 164 4.29 -21.72 0.89
N VAL A 165 3.95 -20.49 1.26
CA VAL A 165 3.67 -19.43 0.31
C VAL A 165 4.63 -18.27 0.55
N PRO A 166 5.41 -17.84 -0.46
CA PRO A 166 6.21 -16.64 -0.33
C PRO A 166 5.28 -15.44 -0.16
N SER A 167 5.62 -14.55 0.76
CA SER A 167 4.94 -13.27 0.86
C SER A 167 5.37 -12.37 -0.29
N GLY A 168 4.42 -11.78 -1.01
CA GLY A 168 4.71 -10.66 -1.88
C GLY A 168 5.11 -9.44 -1.07
N GLY A 169 6.08 -8.66 -1.59
CA GLY A 169 6.38 -7.32 -1.10
C GLY A 169 5.39 -6.31 -1.70
N HIS A 170 4.88 -5.40 -0.88
CA HIS A 170 3.92 -4.39 -1.32
C HIS A 170 4.46 -2.99 -1.15
N GLU A 171 4.32 -2.20 -2.22
CA GLU A 171 5.05 -0.96 -2.37
C GLU A 171 4.15 0.28 -2.23
N LEU A 172 4.54 1.16 -1.32
CA LEU A 172 4.11 2.55 -1.26
C LEU A 172 5.25 3.44 -1.74
N GLY A 173 4.89 4.52 -2.43
CA GLY A 173 5.79 5.63 -2.72
C GLY A 173 5.51 6.80 -1.78
N ILE A 174 6.55 7.36 -1.17
CA ILE A 174 6.50 8.59 -0.37
C ILE A 174 7.55 9.58 -0.88
N GLY A 175 7.16 10.80 -1.22
CA GLY A 175 8.13 11.83 -1.53
C GLY A 175 8.79 12.43 -0.28
N VAL A 176 10.06 12.80 -0.39
CA VAL A 176 10.85 13.38 0.70
C VAL A 176 11.48 14.70 0.26
N GLY A 177 11.15 15.80 0.94
CA GLY A 177 11.55 17.16 0.57
C GLY A 177 10.79 17.68 -0.65
N ALA A 178 11.36 17.49 -1.84
CA ALA A 178 10.76 17.94 -3.10
C ALA A 178 10.27 16.75 -3.94
N ILE A 179 9.08 16.87 -4.53
CA ILE A 179 8.52 15.86 -5.43
C ILE A 179 8.52 16.38 -6.87
N PRO A 180 9.07 15.63 -7.84
CA PRO A 180 9.03 16.01 -9.25
C PRO A 180 7.59 16.07 -9.80
N LEU A 181 7.28 17.11 -10.57
CA LEU A 181 5.96 17.31 -11.19
C LEU A 181 5.90 16.71 -12.60
N PRO A 182 4.74 16.17 -13.03
CA PRO A 182 4.53 15.79 -14.42
C PRO A 182 4.72 17.00 -15.35
N GLY A 183 5.72 16.94 -16.23
CA GLY A 183 6.07 18.06 -17.12
C GLY A 183 7.33 18.85 -16.72
N GLY A 184 7.98 18.47 -15.62
CA GLY A 184 9.24 19.04 -15.16
C GLY A 184 9.10 20.01 -14.00
N GLY A 185 10.20 20.22 -13.28
CA GLY A 185 10.22 20.94 -12.00
C GLY A 185 9.87 20.04 -10.82
N ALA A 186 10.00 20.58 -9.61
CA ALA A 186 9.65 19.91 -8.38
C ALA A 186 8.84 20.88 -7.50
N VAL A 187 8.01 20.32 -6.62
CA VAL A 187 7.27 21.05 -5.59
C VAL A 187 7.69 20.52 -4.23
N GLU A 188 8.02 21.42 -3.32
CA GLU A 188 8.34 21.05 -1.94
C GLU A 188 7.08 20.54 -1.23
N CYS A 189 7.23 19.60 -0.31
CA CYS A 189 6.10 19.03 0.43
C CYS A 189 5.28 20.12 1.14
N TYR A 190 5.94 21.10 1.76
CA TYR A 190 5.28 22.21 2.45
C TYR A 190 4.44 23.09 1.49
N GLU A 191 4.81 23.16 0.21
CA GLU A 191 4.05 23.92 -0.79
C GLU A 191 2.77 23.21 -1.21
N LEU A 192 2.82 21.88 -1.31
CA LEU A 192 1.64 21.04 -1.51
C LEU A 192 0.66 21.19 -0.33
N GLU A 193 1.17 21.19 0.91
CA GLU A 193 0.33 21.41 2.09
C GLU A 193 -0.39 22.76 2.05
N ARG A 194 0.37 23.82 1.75
CA ARG A 194 -0.17 25.18 1.67
C ARG A 194 -1.23 25.32 0.56
N ALA A 195 -1.05 24.66 -0.57
CA ALA A 195 -2.00 24.72 -1.69
C ALA A 195 -3.31 23.98 -1.41
N LEU A 196 -3.32 23.04 -0.46
CA LEU A 196 -4.49 22.24 -0.08
C LEU A 196 -5.26 22.81 1.11
N GLN A 197 -4.74 23.85 1.77
CA GLN A 197 -5.45 24.57 2.82
C GLN A 197 -6.33 25.69 2.21
N PRO A 198 -7.64 25.75 2.54
CA PRO A 198 -8.59 26.70 1.97
C PRO A 198 -8.39 28.16 2.41
#